data_AF-A0A831UBY9-F1
#
_entry.id   AF-A0A831UBY9-F1
#
_cell.length_a   1.000
_cell.length_b   1.000
_cell.length_c   1.000
_cell.angle_alpha   90.00
_cell.angle_beta   90.00
_cell.angle_gamma   90.00
#
_symmetry.space_group_name_H-M   'P 1'
#
loop_
_entity.id
_entity.type
_entity.pdbx_description
1 polymer ?
#
loop_
_entity_poly.entity_id
_entity_poly.type
_entity_poly.pdbx_seq_one_letter_code
_entity_poly.pdbx_strand_id
1 'polypeptide(L)'
;MDTIRWTSLALVLISVTPAMAWQADFARQPLAKRPKLEVRYTDGARIAFEILAEAYHLVGSLRAPQRLYNVESGDEWLHLSVTGADGRVYSMHHAKDDSRINLYRRGPYFCEVHWLDVQVATKGGRCAPLKGDLALYCYSDKLLASITWHATEDFAAENVAAHGMVGDAAAPGCFDAEGTVRFTPKPFAAGSKQTFAFPLFGETPPLAASAFENLDAVAGMRYDVVRGCYTIGSLSTGGFQGHFYDHPNRYERAAFRVANDGTPRTIYICHENTGGDRGSVEGGVLLDVEGHPLPIVVQISKNFAGEKEEEFYNPDDTPFSETYFPLVLAPHEERALESL
;
A
#
# COMPACT_ATOMS: atom_id res chain seq x y z
N MET A 1 -41.84 37.03 65.93
CA MET A 1 -41.43 37.51 64.60
C MET A 1 -40.14 36.78 64.29
N ASP A 2 -40.25 35.56 63.76
CA ASP A 2 -39.09 34.72 63.42
C ASP A 2 -39.04 34.55 61.91
N THR A 3 -38.01 35.12 61.30
CA THR A 3 -37.75 35.10 59.87
C THR A 3 -36.96 33.83 59.53
N ILE A 4 -37.63 32.85 58.92
CA ILE A 4 -36.99 31.66 58.34
C ILE A 4 -36.23 32.08 57.08
N ARG A 5 -34.89 32.00 57.12
CA ARG A 5 -34.04 32.17 55.94
C ARG A 5 -34.01 30.87 55.13
N TRP A 6 -34.57 30.91 53.93
CA TRP A 6 -34.38 29.88 52.91
C TRP A 6 -33.02 30.10 52.22
N THR A 7 -32.06 29.23 52.49
CA THR A 7 -30.85 29.10 51.67
C THR A 7 -31.19 28.28 50.42
N SER A 8 -31.33 28.95 49.29
CA SER A 8 -31.40 28.30 47.98
C SER A 8 -30.06 27.65 47.67
N LEU A 9 -30.01 26.32 47.72
CA LEU A 9 -28.90 25.53 47.20
C LEU A 9 -29.02 25.57 45.67
N ALA A 10 -28.20 26.38 45.02
CA ALA A 10 -28.09 26.37 43.56
C ALA A 10 -27.45 25.03 43.17
N LEU A 11 -28.28 24.11 42.68
CA LEU A 11 -27.82 22.87 42.06
C LEU A 11 -27.16 23.26 40.73
N VAL A 12 -25.84 23.39 40.73
CA VAL A 12 -25.07 23.51 39.49
C VAL A 12 -25.10 22.13 38.83
N LEU A 13 -26.07 21.94 37.92
CA LEU A 13 -26.01 20.87 36.93
C LEU A 13 -24.84 21.19 36.00
N ILE A 14 -23.67 20.62 36.31
CA ILE A 14 -22.58 20.53 35.34
C ILE A 14 -23.08 19.57 34.26
N SER A 15 -23.66 20.10 33.20
CA SER A 15 -23.82 19.35 31.96
C SER A 15 -22.41 19.11 31.43
N VAL A 16 -21.82 17.97 31.78
CA VAL A 16 -20.71 17.42 31.01
C VAL A 16 -21.36 16.99 29.70
N THR A 17 -21.46 17.90 28.74
CA THR A 17 -21.67 17.49 27.35
C THR A 17 -20.52 16.53 27.05
N PRO A 18 -20.78 15.25 26.74
CA PRO A 18 -19.70 14.39 26.27
C PRO A 18 -19.06 15.13 25.11
N ALA A 19 -17.74 15.36 25.16
CA ALA A 19 -17.03 15.85 23.99
C ALA A 19 -17.43 14.94 22.83
N MET A 20 -18.00 15.51 21.77
CA MET A 20 -18.53 14.69 20.68
C MET A 20 -17.39 13.79 20.18
N ALA A 21 -17.65 12.49 20.07
CA ALA A 21 -16.61 11.48 19.84
C ALA A 21 -15.69 11.85 18.66
N TRP A 22 -16.28 12.42 17.59
CA TRP A 22 -15.55 12.91 16.41
C TRP A 22 -14.49 13.98 16.70
N GLN A 23 -14.64 14.82 17.74
CA GLN A 23 -13.65 15.86 18.08
C GLN A 23 -12.34 15.24 18.55
N ALA A 24 -12.40 14.07 19.21
CA ALA A 24 -11.21 13.32 19.58
C ALA A 24 -10.47 12.77 18.34
N ASP A 25 -11.15 12.57 17.21
CA ASP A 25 -10.53 12.12 15.97
C ASP A 25 -9.72 13.24 15.28
N PHE A 26 -10.15 14.51 15.41
CA PHE A 26 -9.37 15.66 14.95
C PHE A 26 -8.00 15.74 15.64
N ALA A 27 -7.92 15.34 16.92
CA ALA A 27 -6.66 15.35 17.65
C ALA A 27 -5.66 14.31 17.12
N ARG A 28 -6.13 13.25 16.46
CA ARG A 28 -5.31 12.10 16.05
C ARG A 28 -4.74 12.23 14.64
N GLN A 29 -5.40 13.00 13.77
CA GLN A 29 -4.91 13.25 12.40
C GLN A 29 -5.07 14.72 11.97
N PRO A 30 -4.47 15.69 12.70
CA PRO A 30 -4.51 17.07 12.27
C PRO A 30 -3.82 17.21 10.91
N LEU A 31 -4.37 18.05 10.01
CA LEU A 31 -3.88 18.24 8.64
C LEU A 31 -2.36 18.42 8.54
N ALA A 32 -1.78 19.22 9.45
CA ALA A 32 -0.35 19.53 9.47
C ALA A 32 0.55 18.36 9.93
N LYS A 33 -0.01 17.31 10.53
CA LYS A 33 0.70 16.09 10.95
C LYS A 33 0.35 14.88 10.09
N ARG A 34 -0.26 15.10 8.91
CA ARG A 34 -0.49 14.00 7.98
C ARG A 34 0.84 13.43 7.54
N PRO A 35 0.92 12.10 7.36
CA PRO A 35 2.17 11.49 6.95
C PRO A 35 2.64 12.03 5.61
N LYS A 36 3.96 12.22 5.49
CA LYS A 36 4.57 12.73 4.26
C LYS A 36 4.86 11.55 3.34
N LEU A 37 4.30 11.59 2.12
CA LEU A 37 4.62 10.66 1.06
C LEU A 37 4.51 11.36 -0.30
N GLU A 38 5.58 11.31 -1.08
CA GLU A 38 5.59 11.75 -2.47
C GLU A 38 6.49 10.84 -3.31
N VAL A 39 6.03 10.51 -4.51
CA VAL A 39 6.85 9.90 -5.56
C VAL A 39 6.88 10.82 -6.78
N ARG A 40 8.07 11.03 -7.33
CA ARG A 40 8.31 11.90 -8.49
C ARG A 40 9.59 11.50 -9.23
N TYR A 41 9.77 12.02 -10.44
CA TYR A 41 11.11 12.04 -11.05
C TYR A 41 12.02 13.00 -10.29
N THR A 42 13.31 12.70 -10.23
CA THR A 42 14.30 13.60 -9.60
C THR A 42 14.38 14.94 -10.32
N ASP A 43 14.23 14.92 -11.66
CA ASP A 43 14.25 16.10 -12.52
C ASP A 43 13.57 15.82 -13.87
N GLY A 44 13.62 16.80 -14.77
CA GLY A 44 13.05 16.72 -16.12
C GLY A 44 13.78 15.76 -17.08
N ALA A 45 14.98 15.26 -16.74
CA ALA A 45 15.68 14.27 -17.56
C ALA A 45 15.05 12.87 -17.44
N ARG A 46 14.26 12.62 -16.39
CA ARG A 46 13.54 11.36 -16.16
C ARG A 46 14.44 10.12 -16.16
N ILE A 47 15.65 10.26 -15.64
CA ILE A 47 16.65 9.18 -15.55
C ILE A 47 16.67 8.50 -14.18
N ALA A 48 15.95 9.05 -13.20
CA ALA A 48 15.79 8.50 -11.87
C ALA A 48 14.46 8.97 -11.27
N PHE A 49 13.96 8.22 -10.30
CA PHE A 49 12.80 8.60 -9.51
C PHE A 49 13.15 8.65 -8.03
N GLU A 50 12.40 9.45 -7.29
CA GLU A 50 12.58 9.71 -5.87
C GLU A 50 11.31 9.32 -5.13
N ILE A 51 11.48 8.63 -4.00
CA ILE A 51 10.44 8.36 -3.01
C ILE A 51 10.81 9.15 -1.75
N LEU A 52 10.01 10.17 -1.45
CA LEU A 52 10.12 10.96 -0.24
C LEU A 52 9.02 10.53 0.72
N ALA A 53 9.37 9.72 1.71
CA ALA A 53 8.48 9.31 2.79
C ALA A 53 8.90 9.95 4.12
N GLU A 54 8.04 9.88 5.13
CA GLU A 54 8.34 10.41 6.46
C GLU A 54 9.49 9.66 7.14
N ALA A 55 9.55 8.33 6.98
CA ALA A 55 10.55 7.48 7.61
C ALA A 55 11.77 7.17 6.71
N TYR A 56 11.70 7.46 5.41
CA TYR A 56 12.76 7.10 4.47
C TYR A 56 12.79 8.01 3.23
N HIS A 57 13.96 8.14 2.62
CA HIS A 57 14.17 8.93 1.41
C HIS A 57 15.05 8.15 0.43
N LEU A 58 14.46 7.69 -0.67
CA LEU A 58 15.11 6.80 -1.63
C LEU A 58 15.14 7.39 -3.03
N VAL A 59 16.15 7.00 -3.81
CA VAL A 59 16.21 7.23 -5.24
C VAL A 59 16.43 5.91 -5.98
N GLY A 60 15.63 5.67 -7.01
CA GLY A 60 15.78 4.58 -7.96
C GLY A 60 16.37 5.08 -9.28
N SER A 61 17.53 4.53 -9.70
CA SER A 61 18.17 4.87 -10.97
C SER A 61 17.54 4.11 -12.13
N LEU A 62 16.99 4.81 -13.12
CA LEU A 62 16.41 4.20 -14.32
C LEU A 62 17.45 3.85 -15.39
N ARG A 63 18.69 4.31 -15.19
CA ARG A 63 19.85 3.98 -16.02
C ARG A 63 20.69 2.92 -15.35
N ALA A 64 21.45 2.18 -16.16
CA ALA A 64 22.40 1.20 -15.67
C ALA A 64 23.52 1.86 -14.81
N PRO A 65 23.89 1.27 -13.65
CA PRO A 65 23.21 0.15 -13.01
C PRO A 65 21.89 0.57 -12.37
N GLN A 66 20.84 -0.22 -12.61
CA GLN A 66 19.54 -0.05 -11.98
C GLN A 66 19.66 -0.39 -10.49
N ARG A 67 19.40 0.59 -9.61
CA ARG A 67 19.57 0.48 -8.15
C ARG A 67 18.58 1.35 -7.39
N LEU A 68 18.14 0.89 -6.22
CA LEU A 68 17.40 1.70 -5.25
C LEU A 68 18.34 2.00 -4.08
N TYR A 69 18.54 3.27 -3.74
CA TYR A 69 19.46 3.67 -2.67
C TYR A 69 18.88 4.77 -1.79
N ASN A 70 19.37 4.84 -0.55
CA ASN A 70 19.03 5.90 0.39
C ASN A 70 19.80 7.18 0.06
N VAL A 71 19.10 8.31 0.04
CA VAL A 71 19.70 9.59 -0.30
C VAL A 71 20.63 10.11 0.78
N GLU A 72 20.32 9.84 2.05
CA GLU A 72 21.09 10.34 3.19
C GLU A 72 22.35 9.51 3.43
N SER A 73 22.23 8.18 3.48
CA SER A 73 23.36 7.29 3.77
C SER A 73 24.13 6.84 2.52
N GLY A 74 23.50 6.85 1.35
CA GLY A 74 24.04 6.28 0.12
C GLY A 74 23.96 4.75 0.05
N ASP A 75 23.39 4.09 1.06
CA ASP A 75 23.29 2.64 1.11
C ASP A 75 22.32 2.12 0.05
N GLU A 76 22.67 0.99 -0.57
CA GLU A 76 21.79 0.31 -1.51
C GLU A 76 20.68 -0.45 -0.75
N TRP A 77 19.44 -0.06 -1.00
CA TRP A 77 18.27 -0.63 -0.34
C TRP A 77 17.76 -1.87 -1.03
N LEU A 78 17.85 -1.92 -2.36
CA LEU A 78 17.36 -3.06 -3.12
C LEU A 78 18.18 -3.27 -4.39
N HIS A 79 18.64 -4.50 -4.57
CA HIS A 79 18.99 -5.06 -5.86
C HIS A 79 18.51 -6.51 -5.96
N LEU A 80 18.29 -6.98 -7.19
CA LEU A 80 17.78 -8.33 -7.46
C LEU A 80 18.83 -9.19 -8.16
N SER A 81 18.77 -10.49 -7.89
CA SER A 81 19.54 -11.49 -8.63
C SER A 81 18.72 -12.75 -8.89
N VAL A 82 19.09 -13.48 -9.93
CA VAL A 82 18.53 -14.79 -10.26
C VAL A 82 19.67 -15.77 -10.53
N THR A 83 19.62 -16.96 -9.94
CA THR A 83 20.58 -18.03 -10.21
C THR A 83 19.91 -19.06 -11.13
N GLY A 84 20.50 -19.31 -12.29
CA GLY A 84 20.08 -20.37 -13.20
C GLY A 84 20.46 -21.75 -12.67
N ALA A 85 19.75 -22.79 -13.11
CA ALA A 85 20.04 -24.19 -12.76
C ALA A 85 21.40 -24.69 -13.30
N ASP A 86 22.03 -23.92 -14.18
CA ASP A 86 23.41 -24.12 -14.64
C ASP A 86 24.46 -23.49 -13.72
N GLY A 87 24.02 -22.93 -12.58
CA GLY A 87 24.85 -22.23 -11.59
C GLY A 87 25.23 -20.80 -11.98
N ARG A 88 24.76 -20.27 -13.11
CA ARG A 88 25.06 -18.88 -13.51
C ARG A 88 24.23 -17.90 -12.68
N VAL A 89 24.91 -16.89 -12.15
CA VAL A 89 24.28 -15.79 -11.41
C VAL A 89 24.05 -14.61 -12.35
N TYR A 90 22.82 -14.13 -12.38
CA TYR A 90 22.37 -12.94 -13.07
C TYR A 90 22.03 -11.88 -12.02
N SER A 91 22.53 -10.65 -12.17
CA SER A 91 22.32 -9.55 -11.22
C SER A 91 21.91 -8.27 -11.94
N MET A 92 21.08 -7.46 -11.28
CA MET A 92 20.72 -6.12 -11.74
C MET A 92 21.95 -5.23 -11.93
N HIS A 93 23.02 -5.44 -11.15
CA HIS A 93 24.26 -4.66 -11.26
C HIS A 93 25.01 -4.86 -12.58
N HIS A 94 24.70 -5.92 -13.32
CA HIS A 94 25.35 -6.22 -14.59
C HIS A 94 24.46 -5.91 -15.80
N ALA A 95 23.17 -5.62 -15.57
CA ALA A 95 22.27 -5.20 -16.61
C ALA A 95 22.69 -3.82 -17.15
N LYS A 96 22.62 -3.65 -18.47
CA LYS A 96 23.01 -2.41 -19.16
C LYS A 96 21.82 -1.69 -19.78
N ASP A 97 20.69 -2.36 -19.87
CA ASP A 97 19.48 -1.81 -20.45
C ASP A 97 18.88 -0.77 -19.51
N ASP A 98 18.30 0.25 -20.11
CA ASP A 98 17.55 1.25 -19.38
C ASP A 98 16.19 0.66 -18.95
N SER A 99 15.68 1.21 -17.87
CA SER A 99 14.36 0.89 -17.31
C SER A 99 13.48 2.13 -17.30
N ARG A 100 12.24 1.96 -16.89
CA ARG A 100 11.26 3.05 -16.78
C ARG A 100 10.35 2.83 -15.58
N ILE A 101 9.65 3.88 -15.18
CA ILE A 101 8.60 3.76 -14.17
C ILE A 101 7.23 4.07 -14.76
N ASN A 102 6.22 3.46 -14.16
CA ASN A 102 4.85 3.89 -14.21
C ASN A 102 4.32 3.99 -12.78
N LEU A 103 3.49 4.99 -12.49
CA LEU A 103 2.95 5.23 -11.16
C LEU A 103 1.46 4.90 -11.17
N TYR A 104 1.12 3.68 -10.74
CA TYR A 104 -0.25 3.17 -10.83
C TYR A 104 -1.14 3.84 -9.79
N ARG A 105 -0.62 4.05 -8.58
CA ARG A 105 -1.33 4.75 -7.51
C ARG A 105 -0.44 5.85 -6.97
N ARG A 106 -1.01 7.04 -6.77
CA ARG A 106 -0.33 8.19 -6.19
C ARG A 106 -1.25 8.91 -5.22
N GLY A 107 -0.83 9.04 -3.98
CA GLY A 107 -1.52 9.88 -3.02
C GLY A 107 -0.78 9.99 -1.70
N PRO A 108 -1.38 10.68 -0.72
CA PRO A 108 -0.71 11.04 0.53
C PRO A 108 -0.45 9.87 1.48
N TYR A 109 -1.08 8.71 1.27
CA TYR A 109 -0.96 7.56 2.18
C TYR A 109 -0.36 6.33 1.51
N PHE A 110 -0.58 6.19 0.20
CA PHE A 110 -0.11 5.05 -0.55
C PHE A 110 0.32 5.47 -1.96
N CYS A 111 1.50 5.03 -2.37
CA CYS A 111 1.95 5.09 -3.76
C CYS A 111 2.36 3.70 -4.23
N GLU A 112 2.05 3.38 -5.48
CA GLU A 112 2.43 2.11 -6.12
C GLU A 112 3.23 2.41 -7.38
N VAL A 113 4.53 2.17 -7.30
CA VAL A 113 5.49 2.43 -8.37
C VAL A 113 5.79 1.12 -9.07
N HIS A 114 5.47 1.02 -10.35
CA HIS A 114 5.92 -0.08 -11.20
C HIS A 114 7.21 0.33 -11.89
N TRP A 115 8.31 -0.30 -11.49
CA TRP A 115 9.60 -0.16 -12.14
C TRP A 115 9.76 -1.27 -13.18
N LEU A 116 9.50 -0.89 -14.43
CA LEU A 116 9.40 -1.76 -15.58
C LEU A 116 10.73 -1.90 -16.31
N ASP A 117 10.83 -2.97 -17.10
CA ASP A 117 12.02 -3.32 -17.88
C ASP A 117 13.26 -3.52 -16.98
N VAL A 118 13.03 -3.95 -15.74
CA VAL A 118 14.10 -4.38 -14.85
C VAL A 118 14.75 -5.64 -15.42
N GLN A 119 16.07 -5.65 -15.45
CA GLN A 119 16.86 -6.73 -16.06
C GLN A 119 17.89 -7.28 -15.08
N VAL A 120 18.22 -8.56 -15.24
CA VAL A 120 19.35 -9.20 -14.55
C VAL A 120 20.28 -9.82 -15.58
N ALA A 121 21.58 -9.60 -15.44
CA ALA A 121 22.56 -10.11 -16.38
C ALA A 121 23.74 -10.78 -15.68
N THR A 122 24.40 -11.69 -16.39
CA THR A 122 25.71 -12.20 -15.96
C THR A 122 26.76 -11.09 -15.98
N LYS A 123 27.90 -11.28 -15.31
CA LYS A 123 29.05 -10.35 -15.37
C LYS A 123 29.53 -10.04 -16.79
N GLY A 124 29.31 -10.97 -17.74
CA GLY A 124 29.61 -10.77 -19.17
C GLY A 124 28.59 -9.91 -19.92
N GLY A 125 27.54 -9.42 -19.26
CA GLY A 125 26.46 -8.62 -19.85
C GLY A 125 25.38 -9.43 -20.57
N ARG A 126 25.38 -10.78 -20.45
CA ARG A 126 24.30 -11.61 -21.01
C ARG A 126 23.11 -11.59 -20.06
N CYS A 127 21.99 -11.01 -20.51
CA CYS A 127 20.73 -10.97 -19.76
C CYS A 127 20.14 -12.37 -19.56
N ALA A 128 19.43 -12.57 -18.44
CA ALA A 128 18.52 -13.68 -18.30
C ALA A 128 17.35 -13.49 -19.29
N PRO A 129 16.70 -14.57 -19.76
CA PRO A 129 15.51 -14.48 -20.61
C PRO A 129 14.26 -14.09 -19.81
N LEU A 130 14.36 -13.01 -19.03
CA LEU A 130 13.33 -12.50 -18.13
C LEU A 130 13.20 -10.98 -18.33
N LYS A 131 11.98 -10.45 -18.19
CA LYS A 131 11.71 -9.02 -18.04
C LYS A 131 11.02 -8.77 -16.70
N GLY A 132 11.57 -7.87 -15.90
CA GLY A 132 11.08 -7.57 -14.57
C GLY A 132 10.11 -6.39 -14.54
N ASP A 133 9.01 -6.58 -13.82
CA ASP A 133 8.17 -5.52 -13.26
C ASP A 133 8.36 -5.55 -11.73
N LEU A 134 9.15 -4.60 -11.21
CA LEU A 134 9.36 -4.41 -9.79
C LEU A 134 8.36 -3.38 -9.25
N ALA A 135 7.31 -3.85 -8.59
CA ALA A 135 6.37 -2.99 -7.90
C ALA A 135 6.91 -2.59 -6.52
N LEU A 136 6.90 -1.30 -6.20
CA LEU A 136 7.19 -0.74 -4.88
C LEU A 136 5.89 -0.19 -4.28
N TYR A 137 5.52 -0.72 -3.11
CA TYR A 137 4.33 -0.35 -2.35
C TYR A 137 4.74 0.59 -1.21
N CYS A 138 4.67 1.88 -1.50
CA CYS A 138 5.22 2.93 -0.64
C CYS A 138 4.15 3.48 0.30
N TYR A 139 4.48 3.49 1.59
CA TYR A 139 3.76 4.22 2.64
C TYR A 139 4.71 5.23 3.28
N SER A 140 4.19 6.11 4.13
CA SER A 140 5.01 7.09 4.84
C SER A 140 6.02 6.47 5.82
N ASP A 141 5.69 5.31 6.39
CA ASP A 141 6.44 4.67 7.47
C ASP A 141 7.02 3.30 7.11
N LYS A 142 6.60 2.73 5.97
CA LYS A 142 7.02 1.40 5.51
C LYS A 142 7.06 1.29 3.99
N LEU A 143 7.75 0.27 3.51
CA LEU A 143 7.94 -0.02 2.09
C LEU A 143 7.93 -1.53 1.88
N LEU A 144 7.10 -2.01 0.97
CA LEU A 144 7.11 -3.39 0.50
C LEU A 144 7.42 -3.41 -0.99
N ALA A 145 7.82 -4.57 -1.50
CA ALA A 145 8.09 -4.74 -2.91
C ALA A 145 7.58 -6.09 -3.41
N SER A 146 7.30 -6.16 -4.71
CA SER A 146 7.18 -7.43 -5.41
C SER A 146 7.86 -7.36 -6.77
N ILE A 147 8.57 -8.43 -7.14
CA ILE A 147 9.12 -8.59 -8.47
C ILE A 147 8.30 -9.63 -9.23
N THR A 148 7.75 -9.23 -10.37
CA THR A 148 7.17 -10.13 -11.36
C THR A 148 8.16 -10.33 -12.50
N TRP A 149 8.64 -11.57 -12.66
CA TRP A 149 9.49 -11.95 -13.78
C TRP A 149 8.63 -12.52 -14.91
N HIS A 150 8.62 -11.84 -16.05
CA HIS A 150 7.98 -12.28 -17.29
C HIS A 150 9.01 -13.01 -18.15
N ALA A 151 8.81 -14.31 -18.38
CA ALA A 151 9.76 -15.12 -19.13
C ALA A 151 9.61 -14.91 -20.63
N THR A 152 10.69 -14.47 -21.29
CA THR A 152 10.72 -14.30 -22.75
C THR A 152 11.05 -15.61 -23.47
N GLU A 153 11.74 -16.52 -22.78
CA GLU A 153 12.08 -17.87 -23.23
C GLU A 153 11.96 -18.84 -22.04
N ASP A 154 12.04 -20.15 -22.30
CA ASP A 154 12.13 -21.14 -21.23
C ASP A 154 13.39 -20.92 -20.40
N PHE A 155 13.23 -20.89 -19.07
CA PHE A 155 14.34 -20.62 -18.15
C PHE A 155 14.22 -21.42 -16.86
N ALA A 156 15.21 -22.30 -16.66
CA ALA A 156 15.38 -23.02 -15.42
C ALA A 156 16.13 -22.13 -14.42
N ALA A 157 15.39 -21.36 -13.63
CA ALA A 157 15.93 -20.68 -12.46
C ALA A 157 15.89 -21.61 -11.25
N GLU A 158 16.96 -21.63 -10.46
CA GLU A 158 17.02 -22.34 -9.18
C GLU A 158 16.67 -21.41 -8.01
N ASN A 159 17.02 -20.13 -8.13
CA ASN A 159 16.82 -19.14 -7.08
C ASN A 159 16.50 -17.76 -7.64
N VAL A 160 15.55 -17.07 -7.01
CA VAL A 160 15.35 -15.62 -7.14
C VAL A 160 15.69 -15.00 -5.78
N ALA A 161 16.45 -13.90 -5.77
CA ALA A 161 16.84 -13.25 -4.54
C ALA A 161 16.73 -11.72 -4.60
N ALA A 162 16.37 -11.14 -3.46
CA ALA A 162 16.37 -9.71 -3.20
C ALA A 162 17.35 -9.41 -2.05
N HIS A 163 18.19 -8.40 -2.24
CA HIS A 163 19.31 -8.03 -1.36
C HIS A 163 19.26 -6.55 -0.99
N GLY A 164 19.85 -6.15 0.13
CA GLY A 164 19.97 -4.75 0.57
C GLY A 164 19.48 -4.51 1.99
N MET A 165 18.83 -3.36 2.25
CA MET A 165 18.20 -3.01 3.55
C MET A 165 16.90 -3.77 3.85
N VAL A 166 16.73 -4.88 3.15
CA VAL A 166 15.55 -5.69 3.21
C VAL A 166 15.48 -6.31 4.62
N GLY A 167 14.53 -5.84 5.43
CA GLY A 167 14.29 -6.31 6.80
C GLY A 167 15.21 -5.76 7.89
N ASP A 168 15.27 -4.43 8.05
CA ASP A 168 15.76 -3.82 9.30
C ASP A 168 15.12 -4.49 10.54
N ALA A 169 15.87 -4.58 11.65
CA ALA A 169 15.68 -5.48 12.79
C ALA A 169 14.29 -5.45 13.49
N ALA A 170 13.42 -4.53 13.09
CA ALA A 170 12.02 -4.42 13.51
C ALA A 170 11.02 -5.26 12.66
N ALA A 171 11.43 -5.85 11.54
CA ALA A 171 10.60 -6.72 10.70
C ALA A 171 11.04 -8.20 10.86
N PRO A 172 10.55 -8.95 11.87
CA PRO A 172 10.95 -10.33 12.09
C PRO A 172 10.55 -11.25 10.93
N GLY A 173 11.50 -12.06 10.43
CA GLY A 173 11.20 -13.35 9.79
C GLY A 173 11.37 -13.48 8.26
N CYS A 174 11.99 -12.52 7.57
CA CYS A 174 12.03 -12.55 6.09
C CYS A 174 13.42 -12.81 5.47
N PHE A 175 14.52 -12.69 6.23
CA PHE A 175 15.90 -12.69 5.71
C PHE A 175 16.79 -13.78 6.30
N ASP A 176 17.74 -14.26 5.50
CA ASP A 176 18.90 -14.98 6.01
C ASP A 176 19.85 -14.03 6.79
N ALA A 177 20.87 -14.59 7.45
CA ALA A 177 21.80 -13.81 8.27
C ALA A 177 22.60 -12.77 7.45
N GLU A 178 22.54 -12.90 6.12
CA GLU A 178 23.23 -12.09 5.13
C GLU A 178 22.34 -10.96 4.55
N GLY A 179 21.11 -10.79 5.03
CA GLY A 179 20.20 -9.72 4.56
C GLY A 179 19.61 -10.00 3.18
N THR A 180 19.37 -11.27 2.84
CA THR A 180 18.78 -11.69 1.55
C THR A 180 17.43 -12.41 1.75
N VAL A 181 16.38 -12.06 0.99
CA VAL A 181 15.23 -12.97 0.78
C VAL A 181 15.54 -13.87 -0.39
N ARG A 182 15.31 -15.17 -0.22
CA ARG A 182 15.45 -16.17 -1.28
C ARG A 182 14.13 -16.85 -1.56
N PHE A 183 13.83 -17.00 -2.83
CA PHE A 183 12.68 -17.71 -3.33
C PHE A 183 13.13 -18.87 -4.22
N THR A 184 12.41 -19.99 -4.14
CA THR A 184 12.55 -21.11 -5.07
C THR A 184 11.46 -20.98 -6.14
N PRO A 185 11.80 -20.52 -7.36
CA PRO A 185 10.83 -20.41 -8.44
C PRO A 185 10.46 -21.80 -8.98
N LYS A 186 9.31 -21.91 -9.62
CA LYS A 186 9.07 -23.01 -10.57
C LYS A 186 9.88 -22.74 -11.85
N PRO A 187 10.17 -23.75 -12.68
CA PRO A 187 10.72 -23.48 -14.02
C PRO A 187 9.85 -22.48 -14.78
N PHE A 188 10.47 -21.48 -15.39
CA PHE A 188 9.78 -20.51 -16.21
C PHE A 188 9.58 -21.08 -17.61
N ALA A 189 8.33 -21.15 -18.06
CA ALA A 189 8.00 -21.41 -19.46
C ALA A 189 7.92 -20.09 -20.24
N ALA A 190 8.27 -20.08 -21.52
CA ALA A 190 8.15 -18.90 -22.38
C ALA A 190 6.71 -18.33 -22.32
N GLY A 191 6.59 -17.01 -22.11
CA GLY A 191 5.30 -16.31 -21.94
C GLY A 191 4.65 -16.46 -20.57
N SER A 192 5.23 -17.23 -19.64
CA SER A 192 4.76 -17.32 -18.26
C SER A 192 5.30 -16.18 -17.40
N LYS A 193 4.67 -15.97 -16.23
CA LYS A 193 5.16 -15.04 -15.22
C LYS A 193 5.09 -15.63 -13.83
N GLN A 194 6.01 -15.21 -12.95
CA GLN A 194 6.00 -15.53 -11.52
C GLN A 194 6.31 -14.29 -10.70
N THR A 195 5.59 -14.11 -9.60
CA THR A 195 5.69 -12.94 -8.71
C THR A 195 6.24 -13.36 -7.35
N PHE A 196 7.15 -12.56 -6.81
CA PHE A 196 7.80 -12.76 -5.52
C PHE A 196 7.69 -11.47 -4.70
N ALA A 197 6.93 -11.50 -3.61
CA ALA A 197 6.71 -10.35 -2.75
C ALA A 197 7.50 -10.46 -1.45
N PHE A 198 7.99 -9.32 -0.95
CA PHE A 198 8.77 -9.23 0.28
C PHE A 198 8.63 -7.82 0.90
N PRO A 199 8.59 -7.72 2.24
CA PRO A 199 8.72 -6.43 2.90
C PRO A 199 10.16 -5.92 2.74
N LEU A 200 10.32 -4.62 2.48
CA LEU A 200 11.63 -3.99 2.35
C LEU A 200 12.01 -3.25 3.65
N PHE A 201 11.09 -2.46 4.20
CA PHE A 201 11.33 -1.63 5.38
C PHE A 201 10.04 -1.41 6.19
N GLY A 202 10.15 -1.38 7.51
CA GLY A 202 9.09 -0.89 8.41
C GLY A 202 7.81 -1.74 8.50
N GLU A 203 7.72 -2.89 7.83
CA GLU A 203 6.53 -3.74 7.93
C GLU A 203 6.48 -4.45 9.30
N THR A 204 5.36 -4.30 9.99
CA THR A 204 5.09 -5.00 11.25
C THR A 204 4.11 -6.14 11.01
N PRO A 205 4.12 -7.21 11.83
CA PRO A 205 3.14 -8.28 11.71
C PRO A 205 1.69 -7.72 11.74
N PRO A 206 0.81 -8.16 10.83
CA PRO A 206 -0.56 -7.72 10.82
C PRO A 206 -1.30 -8.17 12.09
N LEU A 207 -2.30 -7.40 12.49
CA LEU A 207 -3.31 -7.81 13.45
C LEU A 207 -3.96 -9.11 12.99
N ALA A 208 -4.23 -10.00 13.95
CA ALA A 208 -4.93 -11.24 13.68
C ALA A 208 -6.32 -10.96 13.07
N ALA A 209 -6.82 -11.88 12.24
CA ALA A 209 -8.16 -11.72 11.64
C ALA A 209 -9.27 -11.53 12.69
N SER A 210 -9.11 -12.10 13.89
CA SER A 210 -10.04 -11.93 15.02
C SER A 210 -10.08 -10.51 15.61
N ALA A 211 -9.13 -9.65 15.24
CA ALA A 211 -9.16 -8.23 15.60
C ALA A 211 -10.22 -7.44 14.82
N PHE A 212 -10.77 -8.03 13.75
CA PHE A 212 -11.74 -7.37 12.88
C PHE A 212 -13.10 -8.06 12.97
N GLU A 213 -14.14 -7.25 13.08
CA GLU A 213 -15.53 -7.66 12.95
C GLU A 213 -16.13 -6.96 11.73
N ASN A 214 -16.73 -7.76 10.83
CA ASN A 214 -17.47 -7.22 9.69
C ASN A 214 -18.86 -6.78 10.16
N LEU A 215 -19.15 -5.48 10.07
CA LEU A 215 -20.46 -4.95 10.45
C LEU A 215 -21.40 -4.88 9.24
N ASP A 216 -20.89 -4.40 8.10
CA ASP A 216 -21.61 -4.34 6.84
C ASP A 216 -20.62 -4.18 5.67
N ALA A 217 -20.19 -5.28 5.06
CA ALA A 217 -19.37 -5.26 3.85
C ALA A 217 -19.60 -6.53 3.04
N VAL A 218 -19.50 -6.42 1.72
CA VAL A 218 -19.65 -7.55 0.79
C VAL A 218 -18.49 -8.53 0.93
N ALA A 219 -17.26 -8.00 1.04
CA ALA A 219 -16.11 -8.78 1.48
C ALA A 219 -15.55 -8.20 2.77
N GLY A 220 -15.50 -9.04 3.81
CA GLY A 220 -14.95 -8.66 5.10
C GLY A 220 -13.44 -8.35 5.04
N MET A 221 -12.94 -7.74 6.11
CA MET A 221 -11.55 -7.29 6.20
C MET A 221 -10.56 -8.44 6.02
N ARG A 222 -9.56 -8.25 5.14
CA ARG A 222 -8.45 -9.19 4.94
C ARG A 222 -7.15 -8.44 4.73
N TYR A 223 -6.04 -8.97 5.24
CA TYR A 223 -4.73 -8.36 5.03
C TYR A 223 -4.14 -8.79 3.68
N ASP A 224 -3.79 -7.82 2.85
CA ASP A 224 -3.06 -8.00 1.61
C ASP A 224 -1.56 -7.97 1.90
N VAL A 225 -0.95 -9.16 1.94
CA VAL A 225 0.48 -9.32 2.25
C VAL A 225 1.42 -8.77 1.19
N VAL A 226 0.94 -8.55 -0.03
CA VAL A 226 1.75 -8.02 -1.14
C VAL A 226 1.81 -6.51 -1.03
N ARG A 227 0.64 -5.87 -0.91
CA ARG A 227 0.53 -4.41 -0.80
C ARG A 227 0.83 -3.91 0.60
N GLY A 228 0.71 -4.73 1.64
CA GLY A 228 0.91 -4.34 3.04
C GLY A 228 -0.23 -3.51 3.64
N CYS A 229 -1.47 -3.70 3.18
CA CYS A 229 -2.65 -3.01 3.71
C CYS A 229 -3.79 -3.98 4.01
N TYR A 230 -4.75 -3.58 4.83
CA TYR A 230 -6.00 -4.31 4.94
C TYR A 230 -6.94 -3.90 3.82
N THR A 231 -7.68 -4.84 3.28
CA THR A 231 -8.66 -4.64 2.21
C THR A 231 -10.05 -4.96 2.74
N ILE A 232 -11.02 -4.11 2.44
CA ILE A 232 -12.44 -4.33 2.70
C ILE A 232 -13.23 -4.05 1.42
N GLY A 233 -14.28 -4.82 1.18
CA GLY A 233 -14.95 -4.85 -0.11
C GLY A 233 -16.40 -4.41 -0.11
N SER A 234 -16.74 -3.48 -0.99
CA SER A 234 -18.11 -3.19 -1.43
C SER A 234 -18.36 -3.77 -2.82
N LEU A 235 -19.56 -3.55 -3.38
CA LEU A 235 -19.95 -4.06 -4.69
C LEU A 235 -20.72 -3.01 -5.48
N SER A 236 -20.07 -2.38 -6.46
CA SER A 236 -20.74 -1.48 -7.39
C SER A 236 -21.49 -2.25 -8.48
N THR A 237 -22.73 -1.85 -8.77
CA THR A 237 -23.55 -2.43 -9.85
C THR A 237 -24.21 -1.35 -10.71
N GLY A 238 -24.14 -1.50 -12.03
CA GLY A 238 -24.75 -0.59 -13.00
C GLY A 238 -23.80 0.47 -13.56
N GLY A 239 -22.56 0.53 -13.05
CA GLY A 239 -21.50 1.43 -13.49
C GLY A 239 -21.89 2.89 -13.36
N PHE A 240 -21.21 3.76 -14.12
CA PHE A 240 -21.49 5.19 -14.12
C PHE A 240 -22.97 5.51 -14.40
N GLN A 241 -23.59 4.77 -15.34
CA GLN A 241 -24.99 5.00 -15.74
C GLN A 241 -25.97 4.60 -14.63
N GLY A 242 -25.78 3.44 -14.02
CA GLY A 242 -26.65 2.95 -12.94
C GLY A 242 -26.58 3.86 -11.71
N HIS A 243 -25.38 4.32 -11.33
CA HIS A 243 -25.25 5.28 -10.24
C HIS A 243 -25.89 6.63 -10.57
N PHE A 244 -25.83 7.10 -11.81
CA PHE A 244 -26.37 8.41 -12.17
C PHE A 244 -27.89 8.43 -12.40
N TYR A 245 -28.44 7.37 -13.01
CA TYR A 245 -29.84 7.32 -13.44
C TYR A 245 -30.73 6.43 -12.58
N ASP A 246 -30.24 5.26 -12.17
CA ASP A 246 -31.06 4.25 -11.49
C ASP A 246 -30.97 4.39 -9.96
N HIS A 247 -29.80 4.81 -9.45
CA HIS A 247 -29.47 4.83 -8.02
C HIS A 247 -28.72 6.12 -7.58
N PRO A 248 -29.22 7.34 -7.87
CA PRO A 248 -28.50 8.61 -7.69
C PRO A 248 -28.06 8.97 -6.27
N ASN A 249 -28.52 8.24 -5.25
CA ASN A 249 -28.17 8.46 -3.84
C ASN A 249 -27.55 7.21 -3.19
N ARG A 250 -27.16 6.22 -3.99
CA ARG A 250 -26.48 5.04 -3.47
C ARG A 250 -25.02 5.38 -3.19
N TYR A 251 -24.56 4.94 -2.04
CA TYR A 251 -23.15 4.94 -1.67
C TYR A 251 -22.65 3.50 -1.64
N GLU A 252 -21.41 3.30 -2.03
CA GLU A 252 -20.72 2.04 -1.80
C GLU A 252 -20.20 2.05 -0.37
N ARG A 253 -20.72 1.15 0.47
CA ARG A 253 -20.51 1.18 1.92
C ARG A 253 -19.73 -0.03 2.37
N ALA A 254 -18.83 0.19 3.32
CA ALA A 254 -18.14 -0.86 4.03
C ALA A 254 -17.94 -0.46 5.50
N ALA A 255 -18.65 -1.11 6.41
CA ALA A 255 -18.58 -0.90 7.85
C ALA A 255 -17.89 -2.07 8.57
N PHE A 256 -17.01 -1.73 9.49
CA PHE A 256 -16.24 -2.70 10.26
C PHE A 256 -15.92 -2.16 11.65
N ARG A 257 -15.56 -3.07 12.54
CA ARG A 257 -14.93 -2.77 13.82
C ARG A 257 -13.54 -3.38 13.87
N VAL A 258 -12.61 -2.66 14.47
CA VAL A 258 -11.23 -3.09 14.71
C VAL A 258 -10.89 -2.93 16.18
N ALA A 259 -10.26 -3.94 16.77
CA ALA A 259 -9.67 -3.90 18.10
C ALA A 259 -8.14 -4.03 17.98
N ASN A 260 -7.42 -3.00 18.40
CA ASN A 260 -5.97 -3.02 18.39
C ASN A 260 -5.40 -3.88 19.51
N ASP A 261 -4.18 -4.36 19.34
CA ASP A 261 -3.43 -5.05 20.39
C ASP A 261 -2.71 -4.06 21.33
N GLY A 262 -1.80 -4.55 22.16
CA GLY A 262 -1.04 -3.71 23.10
C GLY A 262 -0.02 -2.77 22.46
N THR A 263 0.15 -2.79 21.14
CA THR A 263 1.15 -2.00 20.43
C THR A 263 0.48 -0.84 19.69
N PRO A 264 0.90 0.43 19.89
CA PRO A 264 0.40 1.53 19.08
C PRO A 264 0.83 1.32 17.62
N ARG A 265 -0.10 1.47 16.68
CA ARG A 265 0.20 1.26 15.26
C ARG A 265 -0.66 2.13 14.36
N THR A 266 -0.11 2.42 13.19
CA THR A 266 -0.90 2.87 12.04
C THR A 266 -1.22 1.66 11.18
N ILE A 267 -2.50 1.44 10.88
CA ILE A 267 -2.91 0.48 9.86
C ILE A 267 -3.41 1.23 8.63
N TYR A 268 -3.11 0.70 7.45
CA TYR A 268 -3.59 1.25 6.18
C TYR A 268 -4.71 0.38 5.67
N ILE A 269 -5.82 1.01 5.28
CA ILE A 269 -7.01 0.33 4.78
C ILE A 269 -7.26 0.77 3.34
N CYS A 270 -7.48 -0.21 2.49
CA CYS A 270 -7.96 -0.11 1.13
C CYS A 270 -9.43 -0.55 1.10
N HIS A 271 -10.34 0.35 0.76
CA HIS A 271 -11.70 -0.01 0.42
C HIS A 271 -11.80 -0.16 -1.10
N GLU A 272 -12.06 -1.39 -1.53
CA GLU A 272 -12.10 -1.79 -2.94
C GLU A 272 -13.52 -2.15 -3.38
N ASN A 273 -13.83 -1.94 -4.66
CA ASN A 273 -14.98 -2.58 -5.28
C ASN A 273 -14.59 -4.01 -5.70
N THR A 274 -15.23 -5.00 -5.07
CA THR A 274 -14.92 -6.43 -5.26
C THR A 274 -15.55 -7.05 -6.50
N GLY A 275 -16.43 -6.35 -7.22
CA GLY A 275 -17.13 -6.93 -8.36
C GLY A 275 -18.01 -5.96 -9.14
N GLY A 276 -18.84 -6.51 -10.03
CA GLY A 276 -19.69 -5.72 -10.92
C GLY A 276 -18.86 -4.81 -11.82
N ASP A 277 -19.19 -3.51 -11.84
CA ASP A 277 -18.49 -2.51 -12.64
C ASP A 277 -17.21 -2.05 -11.92
N ARG A 278 -16.12 -2.79 -12.17
CA ARG A 278 -14.78 -2.43 -11.69
C ARG A 278 -14.43 -1.01 -12.17
N GLY A 279 -13.83 -0.21 -11.29
CA GLY A 279 -13.46 1.17 -11.63
C GLY A 279 -14.43 2.27 -11.17
N SER A 280 -15.36 1.98 -10.25
CA SER A 280 -16.46 2.90 -9.87
C SER A 280 -16.52 3.38 -8.40
N VAL A 281 -15.53 3.11 -7.54
CA VAL A 281 -15.46 3.75 -6.21
C VAL A 281 -14.94 5.17 -6.37
N GLU A 282 -15.85 6.13 -6.50
CA GLU A 282 -15.54 7.53 -6.76
C GLU A 282 -15.86 8.39 -5.54
N GLY A 283 -14.85 9.08 -5.00
CA GLY A 283 -14.99 9.76 -3.71
C GLY A 283 -14.70 8.83 -2.54
N GLY A 284 -14.57 9.39 -1.35
CA GLY A 284 -14.47 8.59 -0.14
C GLY A 284 -14.60 9.44 1.11
N VAL A 285 -15.38 8.95 2.08
CA VAL A 285 -15.56 9.59 3.39
C VAL A 285 -15.58 8.50 4.45
N LEU A 286 -14.91 8.75 5.57
CA LEU A 286 -15.04 7.90 6.74
C LEU A 286 -16.05 8.49 7.71
N LEU A 287 -16.95 7.66 8.22
CA LEU A 287 -17.92 8.02 9.23
C LEU A 287 -17.61 7.33 10.56
N ASP A 288 -17.93 8.01 11.66
CA ASP A 288 -18.03 7.39 12.97
C ASP A 288 -19.32 6.56 13.12
N VAL A 289 -19.52 5.97 14.30
CA VAL A 289 -20.70 5.16 14.64
C VAL A 289 -22.02 5.93 14.66
N GLU A 290 -21.96 7.26 14.72
CA GLU A 290 -23.11 8.17 14.71
C GLU A 290 -23.40 8.70 13.30
N GLY A 291 -22.56 8.36 12.32
CA GLY A 291 -22.66 8.79 10.93
C GLY A 291 -22.02 10.15 10.65
N HIS A 292 -21.20 10.68 11.56
CA HIS A 292 -20.50 11.95 11.33
C HIS A 292 -19.22 11.75 10.52
N PRO A 293 -18.92 12.60 9.53
CA PRO A 293 -17.66 12.56 8.81
C PRO A 293 -16.45 12.79 9.71
N LEU A 294 -15.49 11.88 9.61
CA LEU A 294 -14.19 12.00 10.24
C LEU A 294 -13.28 12.94 9.43
N PRO A 295 -12.38 13.70 10.09
CA PRO A 295 -11.43 14.61 9.44
C PRO A 295 -10.25 13.91 8.75
N ILE A 296 -10.43 12.64 8.37
CA ILE A 296 -9.46 11.83 7.67
C ILE A 296 -9.71 12.03 6.18
N VAL A 297 -8.74 12.58 5.46
CA VAL A 297 -8.87 12.60 4.00
C VAL A 297 -8.73 11.18 3.52
N VAL A 298 -9.62 10.79 2.63
CA VAL A 298 -9.56 9.51 1.95
C VAL A 298 -8.83 9.74 0.64
N GLN A 299 -7.73 9.01 0.43
CA GLN A 299 -7.06 8.98 -0.87
C GLN A 299 -7.92 8.18 -1.83
N ILE A 300 -8.14 8.70 -3.03
CA ILE A 300 -8.83 7.99 -4.11
C ILE A 300 -7.76 7.56 -5.12
N SER A 301 -7.81 6.31 -5.57
CA SER A 301 -6.92 5.77 -6.58
C SER A 301 -7.74 5.06 -7.64
N LYS A 302 -7.70 5.58 -8.86
CA LYS A 302 -8.47 5.11 -10.00
C LYS A 302 -7.64 5.20 -11.27
N ASN A 303 -7.78 4.23 -12.15
CA ASN A 303 -7.34 4.33 -13.55
C ASN A 303 -8.54 4.25 -14.51
N PHE A 304 -8.25 4.50 -15.78
CA PHE A 304 -9.14 4.19 -16.88
C PHE A 304 -8.57 2.98 -17.63
N ALA A 305 -9.40 1.97 -17.84
CA ALA A 305 -9.07 0.83 -18.69
C ALA A 305 -9.39 1.14 -20.16
N GLY A 306 -8.76 0.40 -21.07
CA GLY A 306 -8.97 0.43 -22.51
C GLY A 306 -7.85 1.08 -23.32
N GLU A 307 -6.88 1.71 -22.66
CA GLU A 307 -5.74 2.37 -23.32
C GLU A 307 -4.61 1.39 -23.64
N LYS A 308 -4.50 0.30 -22.87
CA LYS A 308 -3.49 -0.77 -23.03
C LYS A 308 -2.05 -0.24 -23.11
N GLU A 309 -1.75 0.82 -22.37
CA GLU A 309 -0.43 1.46 -22.41
C GLU A 309 0.72 0.50 -22.09
N GLU A 310 0.45 -0.51 -21.24
CA GLU A 310 1.42 -1.49 -20.77
C GLU A 310 1.05 -2.93 -21.16
N GLU A 311 0.59 -3.19 -22.40
CA GLU A 311 0.06 -4.51 -22.81
C GLU A 311 0.98 -5.71 -22.49
N PHE A 312 2.30 -5.53 -22.48
CA PHE A 312 3.23 -6.60 -22.09
C PHE A 312 3.15 -6.95 -20.58
N TYR A 313 3.00 -5.94 -19.71
CA TYR A 313 3.02 -6.11 -18.25
C TYR A 313 1.60 -6.24 -17.66
N ASN A 314 0.64 -5.48 -18.21
CA ASN A 314 -0.76 -5.43 -17.85
C ASN A 314 -1.65 -5.65 -19.10
N PRO A 315 -1.68 -6.87 -19.67
CA PRO A 315 -2.40 -7.18 -20.91
C PRO A 315 -3.92 -6.99 -20.79
N ASP A 316 -4.46 -7.21 -19.59
CA ASP A 316 -5.89 -7.10 -19.30
C ASP A 316 -6.33 -5.65 -19.09
N ASP A 317 -5.37 -4.72 -18.97
CA ASP A 317 -5.58 -3.31 -18.67
C ASP A 317 -6.61 -3.12 -17.54
N THR A 318 -6.37 -3.81 -16.43
CA THR A 318 -7.40 -4.01 -15.41
C THR A 318 -7.80 -2.67 -14.78
N PRO A 319 -9.09 -2.28 -14.83
CA PRO A 319 -9.56 -1.09 -14.13
C PRO A 319 -9.57 -1.35 -12.62
N PHE A 320 -9.18 -0.35 -11.85
CA PHE A 320 -9.32 -0.27 -10.42
C PHE A 320 -9.94 1.07 -10.02
N SER A 321 -10.65 1.05 -8.90
CA SER A 321 -11.08 2.24 -8.19
C SER A 321 -11.20 1.85 -6.74
N GLU A 322 -10.32 2.43 -5.94
CA GLU A 322 -10.07 2.05 -4.57
C GLU A 322 -9.85 3.32 -3.76
N THR A 323 -10.17 3.25 -2.48
CA THR A 323 -9.86 4.31 -1.54
C THR A 323 -8.91 3.84 -0.46
N TYR A 324 -7.98 4.71 -0.08
CA TYR A 324 -6.95 4.43 0.91
C TYR A 324 -7.01 5.42 2.06
N PHE A 325 -6.91 4.92 3.28
CA PHE A 325 -6.85 5.77 4.48
C PHE A 325 -6.09 5.09 5.61
N PRO A 326 -5.37 5.87 6.45
CA PRO A 326 -4.71 5.35 7.63
C PRO A 326 -5.65 5.41 8.84
N LEU A 327 -5.56 4.42 9.72
CA LEU A 327 -6.09 4.46 11.07
C LEU A 327 -4.95 4.38 12.07
N VAL A 328 -4.82 5.44 12.87
CA VAL A 328 -3.86 5.49 13.99
C VAL A 328 -4.57 4.96 15.22
N LEU A 329 -4.11 3.82 15.74
CA LEU A 329 -4.73 3.11 16.85
C LEU A 329 -3.81 3.13 18.08
N ALA A 330 -4.37 3.55 19.22
CA ALA A 330 -3.70 3.43 20.51
C ALA A 330 -3.71 1.97 21.00
N PRO A 331 -2.86 1.60 21.98
CA PRO A 331 -2.90 0.27 22.59
C PRO A 331 -4.30 -0.07 23.09
N HIS A 332 -4.79 -1.26 22.72
CA HIS A 332 -6.11 -1.80 23.10
C HIS A 332 -7.30 -0.93 22.69
N GLU A 333 -7.10 0.01 21.77
CA GLU A 333 -8.18 0.82 21.25
C GLU A 333 -9.10 0.00 20.35
N GLU A 334 -10.40 0.24 20.49
CA GLU A 334 -11.41 -0.27 19.59
C GLU A 334 -12.07 0.87 18.82
N ARG A 335 -12.30 0.68 17.52
CA ARG A 335 -13.07 1.61 16.69
C ARG A 335 -14.03 0.88 15.80
N ALA A 336 -15.22 1.43 15.65
CA ALA A 336 -16.15 1.07 14.59
C ALA A 336 -16.27 2.25 13.63
N LEU A 337 -16.21 1.94 12.35
CA LEU A 337 -16.08 2.92 11.26
C LEU A 337 -16.89 2.44 10.08
N GLU A 338 -17.32 3.40 9.27
CA GLU A 338 -17.92 3.14 7.98
C GLU A 338 -17.16 3.93 6.91
N SER A 339 -16.75 3.23 5.84
CA SER A 339 -16.24 3.87 4.64
C SER A 339 -17.36 3.96 3.62
N LEU A 340 -17.58 5.19 3.16
CA LEU A 340 -18.28 5.56 1.94
C LEU A 340 -17.28 5.86 0.82
#